data_AF-A0A933BYR7-F1
#
_entry.id   AF-A0A933BYR7-F1
#
_cell.length_a   1.000
_cell.length_b   1.000
_cell.length_c   1.000
_cell.angle_alpha   90.00
_cell.angle_beta   90.00
_cell.angle_gamma   90.00
#
_symmetry.space_group_name_H-M   'P 1'
#
loop_
_entity.id
_entity.type
_entity.pdbx_description
1 polymer ?
#
loop_
_entity_poly.entity_id
_entity_poly.type
_entity_poly.pdbx_seq_one_letter_code
_entity_poly.pdbx_strand_id
1 'polypeptide(L)'
;MRTRPAGARHADTARARTKVLLAFAAIYFIWGSTYLGIHYAIETIPPLLMAGARFLAAGGLLYVWARGRGAPRPAGARWRDALVVGGLLFLGGNGALVWAQQRVPSGVAAVLVATVPVWMVLLAWLWRGGTRPGGRVLLGLVLGLAGIVLLVGPGRLAGSSRVDPLGALVLVAGSLSWAAGSLHPAGRRLPTSR
;
A
#
# COMPACT_ATOMS: atom_id res chain seq x y z
N MET A 1 3.97 37.93 21.32
CA MET A 1 4.58 36.66 20.86
C MET A 1 4.87 35.79 22.09
N ARG A 2 3.96 34.88 22.48
CA ARG A 2 4.13 34.02 23.68
C ARG A 2 5.03 32.83 23.32
N THR A 3 6.25 32.80 23.84
CA THR A 3 7.16 31.66 23.73
C THR A 3 6.61 30.51 24.57
N ARG A 4 6.20 29.40 23.92
CA ARG A 4 5.76 28.19 24.63
C ARG A 4 6.90 27.65 25.52
N PRO A 5 6.62 27.26 26.79
CA PRO A 5 7.63 26.78 27.72
C PRO A 5 8.32 25.51 27.20
N ALA A 6 9.63 25.39 27.44
CA ALA A 6 10.46 24.30 26.91
C ALA A 6 9.96 22.88 27.27
N GLY A 7 9.30 22.73 28.42
CA GLY A 7 8.68 21.46 28.84
C GLY A 7 7.50 21.02 27.97
N ALA A 8 6.71 21.97 27.44
CA ALA A 8 5.59 21.66 26.55
C ALA A 8 6.06 21.11 25.19
N ARG A 9 7.21 21.57 24.68
CA ARG A 9 7.78 21.10 23.41
C ARG A 9 8.26 19.64 23.50
N HIS A 10 8.84 19.23 24.64
CA HIS A 10 9.30 17.86 24.84
C HIS A 10 8.12 16.88 24.96
N ALA A 11 7.06 17.26 25.67
CA ALA A 11 5.84 16.47 25.78
C ALA A 11 5.12 16.32 24.42
N ASP A 12 5.07 17.37 23.60
CA ASP A 12 4.51 17.32 22.25
C ASP A 12 5.31 16.39 21.34
N THR A 13 6.65 16.43 21.41
CA THR A 13 7.55 15.58 20.61
C THR A 13 7.43 14.12 21.01
N ALA A 14 7.37 13.83 22.32
CA ALA A 14 7.18 12.48 22.84
C ALA A 14 5.81 11.91 22.44
N ARG A 15 4.73 12.70 22.57
CA ARG A 15 3.38 12.32 22.14
C ARG A 15 3.30 12.07 20.64
N ALA A 16 3.98 12.88 19.82
CA ALA A 16 4.08 12.68 18.39
C ALA A 16 4.83 11.37 18.06
N ARG A 17 5.96 11.10 18.73
CA ARG A 17 6.72 9.86 18.55
C ARG A 17 5.89 8.62 18.90
N THR A 18 5.18 8.63 20.01
CA THR A 18 4.31 7.51 20.41
C THR A 18 3.19 7.28 19.39
N LYS A 19 2.55 8.34 18.89
CA LYS A 19 1.54 8.21 17.82
C LYS A 19 2.10 7.58 16.55
N VAL A 20 3.32 7.97 16.14
CA VAL A 20 4.00 7.40 14.98
C VAL A 20 4.31 5.93 15.20
N LEU A 21 4.84 5.55 16.37
CA LEU A 21 5.11 4.15 16.71
C LEU A 21 3.84 3.30 16.69
N LEU A 22 2.75 3.80 17.28
CA LEU A 22 1.45 3.12 17.26
C LEU A 22 0.89 3.00 15.85
N ALA A 23 1.07 4.02 14.99
CA ALA A 23 0.64 3.96 13.60
C ALA A 23 1.42 2.90 12.81
N PHE A 24 2.74 2.80 12.99
CA PHE A 24 3.56 1.74 12.38
C PHE A 24 3.17 0.36 12.91
N ALA A 25 2.99 0.20 14.21
CA ALA A 25 2.55 -1.06 14.81
C ALA A 25 1.19 -1.50 14.25
N ALA A 26 0.24 -0.57 14.14
CA ALA A 26 -1.06 -0.83 13.55
C ALA A 26 -0.95 -1.25 12.09
N ILE A 27 -0.17 -0.53 11.27
CA ILE A 27 0.04 -0.89 9.86
C ILE A 27 0.68 -2.28 9.76
N TYR A 28 1.73 -2.57 10.52
CA TYR A 28 2.42 -3.86 10.44
C TYR A 28 1.52 -5.03 10.85
N PHE A 29 0.75 -4.86 11.92
CA PHE A 29 -0.15 -5.91 12.38
C PHE A 29 -1.34 -6.09 11.42
N ILE A 30 -2.01 -5.00 11.05
CA ILE A 30 -3.21 -5.04 10.21
C ILE A 30 -2.85 -5.46 8.78
N TRP A 31 -1.85 -4.86 8.14
CA TRP A 31 -1.47 -5.23 6.77
C TRP A 31 -0.72 -6.57 6.73
N GLY A 32 0.10 -6.88 7.72
CA GLY A 32 0.77 -8.18 7.79
C GLY A 32 -0.23 -9.33 7.88
N SER A 33 -1.22 -9.22 8.77
CA SER A 33 -2.28 -10.22 8.90
C SER A 33 -3.26 -10.24 7.73
N THR A 34 -3.36 -9.17 6.93
CA THR A 34 -4.26 -9.10 5.77
C THR A 34 -3.98 -10.20 4.75
N TYR A 35 -2.72 -10.55 4.48
CA TYR A 35 -2.39 -11.63 3.54
C TYR A 35 -2.94 -12.99 4.02
N LEU A 36 -2.81 -13.27 5.32
CA LEU A 36 -3.34 -14.48 5.92
C LEU A 36 -4.88 -14.46 5.98
N GLY A 37 -5.46 -13.32 6.35
CA GLY A 37 -6.91 -13.13 6.38
C GLY A 37 -7.55 -13.27 4.99
N ILE A 38 -6.91 -12.76 3.93
CA ILE A 38 -7.36 -12.97 2.54
C ILE A 38 -7.31 -14.45 2.21
N HIS A 39 -6.21 -15.15 2.52
CA HIS A 39 -6.06 -16.57 2.24
C HIS A 39 -7.22 -17.39 2.80
N TYR A 40 -7.59 -17.18 4.06
CA TYR A 40 -8.74 -17.87 4.66
C TYR A 40 -10.09 -17.39 4.10
N ALA A 41 -10.26 -16.09 3.86
CA ALA A 41 -11.54 -15.57 3.36
C ALA A 41 -11.89 -16.09 1.96
N ILE A 42 -10.90 -16.25 1.08
CA ILE A 42 -11.12 -16.70 -0.29
C ILE A 42 -11.37 -18.21 -0.43
N GLU A 43 -11.23 -18.97 0.66
CA GLU A 43 -11.66 -20.38 0.72
C GLU A 43 -13.18 -20.51 0.63
N THR A 44 -13.92 -19.50 1.08
CA THR A 44 -15.39 -19.53 1.17
C THR A 44 -16.08 -18.42 0.39
N ILE A 45 -15.41 -17.29 0.15
CA ILE A 45 -15.97 -16.13 -0.55
C ILE A 45 -15.23 -15.89 -1.87
N PRO A 46 -15.93 -15.69 -3.00
CA PRO A 46 -15.28 -15.35 -4.26
C PRO A 46 -14.31 -14.15 -4.09
N PRO A 47 -13.06 -14.24 -4.57
CA PRO A 47 -11.99 -13.31 -4.18
C PRO A 47 -12.31 -11.84 -4.49
N LEU A 48 -12.75 -11.56 -5.71
CA LEU A 48 -13.07 -10.19 -6.13
C LEU A 48 -14.33 -9.66 -5.44
N LEU A 49 -15.27 -10.54 -5.07
CA LEU A 49 -16.44 -10.16 -4.28
C LEU A 49 -16.03 -9.76 -2.87
N MET A 50 -15.19 -10.56 -2.21
CA MET A 50 -14.64 -10.25 -0.88
C MET A 50 -13.89 -8.91 -0.90
N ALA A 51 -12.97 -8.73 -1.84
CA ALA A 51 -12.20 -7.50 -1.97
C ALA A 51 -13.09 -6.29 -2.29
N GLY A 52 -14.00 -6.44 -3.26
CA GLY A 52 -14.93 -5.40 -3.69
C GLY A 52 -15.84 -4.95 -2.56
N ALA A 53 -16.48 -5.89 -1.86
CA ALA A 53 -17.34 -5.58 -0.72
C ALA A 53 -16.57 -4.85 0.39
N ARG A 54 -15.37 -5.31 0.73
CA ARG A 54 -14.51 -4.66 1.73
C ARG A 54 -14.20 -3.20 1.37
N PHE A 55 -13.78 -2.94 0.13
CA PHE A 55 -13.40 -1.59 -0.29
C PHE A 55 -14.58 -0.67 -0.54
N LEU A 56 -15.71 -1.18 -1.05
CA LEU A 56 -16.94 -0.42 -1.20
C LEU A 56 -17.51 -0.03 0.18
N ALA A 57 -17.51 -0.94 1.14
CA ALA A 57 -17.93 -0.64 2.51
C ALA A 57 -17.02 0.42 3.16
N ALA A 58 -15.70 0.23 3.11
CA ALA A 58 -14.75 1.19 3.67
C ALA A 58 -14.81 2.57 2.97
N GLY A 59 -14.84 2.58 1.64
CA GLY A 59 -14.96 3.80 0.84
C GLY A 59 -16.28 4.53 1.07
N GLY A 60 -17.39 3.79 1.16
CA GLY A 60 -18.71 4.32 1.49
C GLY A 60 -18.75 4.94 2.88
N LEU A 61 -18.22 4.23 3.89
CA LEU A 61 -18.14 4.74 5.26
C LEU A 61 -17.31 6.02 5.34
N LEU A 62 -16.13 6.03 4.71
CA LEU A 62 -15.26 7.21 4.66
C LEU A 62 -15.92 8.38 3.90
N TYR A 63 -16.65 8.08 2.82
CA TYR A 63 -17.40 9.09 2.08
C TYR A 63 -18.49 9.71 2.95
N VAL A 64 -19.35 8.90 3.57
CA VAL A 64 -20.42 9.37 4.47
C VAL A 64 -19.83 10.19 5.61
N TRP A 65 -18.77 9.71 6.25
CA TRP A 65 -18.09 10.42 7.32
C TRP A 65 -17.51 11.77 6.88
N ALA A 66 -16.85 11.83 5.73
CA ALA A 66 -16.31 13.08 5.18
C ALA A 66 -17.43 14.09 4.88
N ARG A 67 -18.55 13.62 4.31
CA ARG A 67 -19.74 14.46 4.06
C ARG A 67 -20.36 14.96 5.35
N GLY A 68 -20.43 14.12 6.38
CA GLY A 68 -20.90 14.50 7.72
C GLY A 68 -20.02 15.55 8.41
N ARG A 69 -18.73 15.63 8.04
CA ARG A 69 -17.77 16.65 8.50
C ARG A 69 -17.82 17.94 7.68
N GLY A 70 -18.77 18.07 6.75
CA GLY A 70 -18.92 19.25 5.90
C GLY A 70 -18.01 19.28 4.67
N ALA A 71 -17.35 18.17 4.32
CA ALA A 71 -16.55 18.14 3.09
C ALA A 71 -17.46 18.34 1.85
N PRO A 72 -17.05 19.20 0.90
CA PRO A 72 -17.82 19.44 -0.31
C PRO A 72 -17.91 18.16 -1.16
N ARG A 73 -18.99 18.02 -1.93
CA ARG A 73 -19.09 16.94 -2.93
C ARG A 73 -17.91 17.01 -3.91
N PRO A 74 -17.28 15.88 -4.27
CA PRO A 74 -16.27 15.89 -5.31
C PRO A 74 -16.87 16.39 -6.62
N ALA A 75 -16.21 17.34 -7.28
CA ALA A 75 -16.55 17.76 -8.64
C ALA A 75 -16.28 16.62 -9.64
N GLY A 76 -16.91 16.65 -10.82
CA GLY A 76 -16.82 15.56 -11.81
C GLY A 76 -15.39 15.13 -12.17
N ALA A 77 -14.45 16.08 -12.32
CA ALA A 77 -13.04 15.76 -12.57
C ALA A 77 -12.38 14.97 -11.42
N ARG A 78 -12.78 15.25 -10.16
CA ARG A 78 -12.28 14.52 -8.98
C ARG A 78 -12.83 13.10 -8.90
N TRP A 79 -14.03 12.85 -9.44
CA TRP A 79 -14.56 11.50 -9.58
C TRP A 79 -13.78 10.69 -10.59
N ARG A 80 -13.38 11.29 -11.72
CA ARG A 80 -12.51 10.62 -12.68
C ARG A 80 -11.16 10.25 -12.06
N ASP A 81 -10.51 11.19 -11.38
CA ASP A 81 -9.23 10.92 -10.71
C ASP A 81 -9.38 9.85 -9.62
N ALA A 82 -10.48 9.88 -8.84
CA ALA A 82 -10.79 8.87 -7.84
C ALA A 82 -11.04 7.48 -8.46
N LEU A 83 -11.71 7.40 -9.61
CA LEU A 83 -11.92 6.14 -10.34
C LEU A 83 -10.61 5.59 -10.90
N VAL A 84 -9.74 6.44 -11.44
CA VAL A 84 -8.43 6.03 -11.96
C VAL A 84 -7.54 5.53 -10.82
N VAL A 85 -7.38 6.34 -9.76
CA VAL A 85 -6.55 5.97 -8.59
C VAL A 85 -7.14 4.75 -7.88
N GLY A 86 -8.45 4.72 -7.66
CA GLY A 86 -9.14 3.61 -7.02
C GLY A 86 -9.03 2.33 -7.86
N GLY A 87 -9.18 2.42 -9.17
CA GLY A 87 -8.97 1.30 -10.10
C GLY A 87 -7.55 0.77 -10.02
N LEU A 88 -6.54 1.63 -10.09
CA LEU A 88 -5.13 1.22 -10.04
C LEU A 88 -4.73 0.58 -8.69
N LEU A 89 -5.17 1.17 -7.57
CA LEU A 89 -4.81 0.70 -6.22
C LEU A 89 -5.62 -0.51 -5.75
N PHE A 90 -6.95 -0.46 -5.92
CA PHE A 90 -7.84 -1.45 -5.33
C PHE A 90 -8.19 -2.58 -6.29
N LEU A 91 -8.47 -2.29 -7.57
CA LEU A 91 -8.74 -3.33 -8.55
C LEU A 91 -7.43 -3.93 -9.08
N GLY A 92 -6.53 -3.10 -9.59
CA GLY A 92 -5.25 -3.54 -10.13
C GLY A 92 -4.28 -4.02 -9.05
N GLY A 93 -4.15 -3.30 -7.94
CA GLY A 93 -3.28 -3.69 -6.83
C GLY A 93 -3.87 -4.81 -5.97
N ASN A 94 -4.86 -4.48 -5.13
CA ASN A 94 -5.46 -5.47 -4.21
C ASN A 94 -6.24 -6.57 -4.94
N GLY A 95 -6.95 -6.28 -6.02
CA GLY A 95 -7.71 -7.29 -6.76
C GLY A 95 -6.78 -8.34 -7.38
N ALA A 96 -5.65 -7.92 -7.95
CA ALA A 96 -4.62 -8.85 -8.41
C ALA A 96 -4.04 -9.69 -7.27
N LEU A 97 -3.76 -9.07 -6.11
CA LEU A 97 -3.31 -9.80 -4.92
C LEU A 97 -4.30 -10.89 -4.51
N VAL A 98 -5.55 -10.51 -4.31
CA VAL A 98 -6.61 -11.40 -3.81
C VAL A 98 -6.89 -12.53 -4.79
N TRP A 99 -6.85 -12.27 -6.10
CA TRP A 99 -6.96 -13.30 -7.14
C TRP A 99 -5.74 -14.23 -7.15
N ALA A 100 -4.53 -13.69 -7.10
CA ALA A 100 -3.31 -14.49 -7.15
C ALA A 100 -3.13 -15.38 -5.93
N GLN A 101 -3.68 -14.99 -4.77
CA GLN A 101 -3.66 -15.81 -3.55
C GLN A 101 -4.45 -17.12 -3.66
N GLN A 102 -5.28 -17.31 -4.69
CA GLN A 102 -5.87 -18.61 -5.01
C GLN A 102 -4.85 -19.62 -5.59
N ARG A 103 -3.72 -19.12 -6.12
CA ARG A 103 -2.72 -19.90 -6.85
C ARG A 103 -1.36 -19.89 -6.18
N VAL A 104 -1.16 -18.95 -5.26
CA VAL A 104 0.14 -18.61 -4.70
C VAL A 104 0.02 -18.44 -3.19
N PRO A 105 0.86 -19.11 -2.37
CA PRO A 105 0.81 -18.98 -0.92
C PRO A 105 0.98 -17.52 -0.44
N SER A 106 0.33 -17.16 0.68
CA SER A 106 0.34 -15.80 1.24
C SER A 106 1.73 -15.24 1.49
N GLY A 107 2.68 -16.07 1.95
CA GLY A 107 4.08 -15.69 2.11
C GLY A 107 4.75 -15.30 0.78
N VAL A 108 4.39 -15.96 -0.31
CA VAL A 108 4.90 -15.61 -1.66
C VAL A 108 4.31 -14.29 -2.14
N ALA A 109 3.01 -14.12 -1.92
CA ALA A 109 2.32 -12.89 -2.26
C ALA A 109 2.95 -11.69 -1.53
N ALA A 110 3.25 -11.83 -0.23
CA ALA A 110 3.91 -10.79 0.55
C ALA A 110 5.29 -10.40 -0.03
N VAL A 111 6.12 -11.39 -0.45
CA VAL A 111 7.42 -11.10 -1.07
C VAL A 111 7.29 -10.35 -2.39
N LEU A 112 6.38 -10.80 -3.26
CA LEU A 112 6.20 -10.18 -4.57
C LEU A 112 5.62 -8.77 -4.45
N VAL A 113 4.65 -8.56 -3.56
CA VAL A 113 4.09 -7.23 -3.28
C VAL A 113 5.11 -6.30 -2.63
N ALA A 114 6.07 -6.82 -1.87
CA ALA A 114 7.13 -6.01 -1.30
C ALA A 114 8.09 -5.41 -2.35
N THR A 115 7.93 -5.74 -3.63
CA THR A 115 8.60 -5.07 -4.75
C THR A 115 7.96 -3.72 -5.13
N VAL A 116 6.79 -3.36 -4.60
CA VAL A 116 6.11 -2.08 -4.86
C VAL A 116 7.04 -0.86 -4.75
N PRO A 117 7.93 -0.71 -3.75
CA PRO A 117 8.85 0.42 -3.67
C PRO A 117 9.82 0.50 -4.86
N VAL A 118 10.23 -0.65 -5.43
CA VAL A 118 11.07 -0.69 -6.64
C VAL A 118 10.30 -0.10 -7.82
N TRP A 119 9.05 -0.50 -8.01
CA TRP A 119 8.18 0.04 -9.05
C TRP A 119 7.91 1.52 -8.85
N MET A 120 7.72 1.97 -7.59
CA MET A 120 7.55 3.40 -7.29
C MET A 120 8.79 4.20 -7.68
N VAL A 121 10.00 3.75 -7.33
CA VAL A 121 11.24 4.44 -7.70
C VAL A 121 11.44 4.45 -9.21
N LEU A 122 11.22 3.31 -9.87
CA LEU A 122 11.37 3.17 -11.31
C LEU A 122 10.40 4.08 -12.07
N LEU A 123 9.11 4.03 -11.71
CA LEU A 123 8.10 4.90 -12.32
C LEU A 123 8.35 6.37 -12.01
N ALA A 124 8.74 6.72 -10.78
CA ALA A 124 9.06 8.10 -10.45
C ALA A 124 10.26 8.63 -11.25
N TRP A 125 11.27 7.79 -11.52
CA TRP A 125 12.42 8.16 -12.34
C TRP A 125 12.04 8.28 -13.83
N LEU A 126 11.34 7.29 -14.38
CA LEU A 126 11.00 7.24 -15.80
C LEU A 126 9.89 8.22 -16.20
N TRP A 127 9.05 8.66 -15.26
CA TRP A 127 7.90 9.51 -15.53
C TRP A 127 8.16 10.97 -15.18
N ARG A 128 7.84 11.89 -16.09
CA ARG A 128 7.76 13.35 -15.88
C ARG A 128 9.02 14.03 -15.31
N GLY A 129 10.21 13.63 -15.77
CA GLY A 129 11.46 14.34 -15.44
C GLY A 129 11.98 14.04 -14.02
N GLY A 130 11.66 12.87 -13.49
CA GLY A 130 12.19 12.42 -12.21
C GLY A 130 13.72 12.28 -12.22
N THR A 131 14.31 12.43 -11.03
CA THR A 131 15.74 12.29 -10.85
C THR A 131 16.15 10.82 -10.77
N ARG A 132 17.32 10.50 -11.34
CA ARG A 132 17.89 9.15 -11.26
C ARG A 132 18.07 8.77 -9.78
N PRO A 133 17.67 7.56 -9.36
CA PRO A 133 17.86 7.12 -7.99
C PRO A 133 19.35 7.10 -7.64
N GLY A 134 19.72 7.77 -6.54
CA GLY A 134 21.08 7.75 -6.03
C GLY A 134 21.45 6.39 -5.40
N GLY A 135 22.75 6.15 -5.23
CA GLY A 135 23.27 4.87 -4.71
C GLY A 135 22.68 4.45 -3.34
N ARG A 136 22.35 5.42 -2.47
CA ARG A 136 21.71 5.15 -1.17
C ARG A 136 20.30 4.57 -1.31
N VAL A 137 19.52 5.05 -2.27
CA VAL A 137 18.17 4.53 -2.56
C VAL A 137 18.27 3.11 -3.08
N LEU A 138 19.19 2.87 -4.02
CA LEU A 138 19.41 1.54 -4.59
C LEU A 138 19.88 0.55 -3.52
N LEU A 139 20.82 0.95 -2.65
CA LEU A 139 21.28 0.13 -1.53
C LEU A 139 20.12 -0.21 -0.58
N GLY A 140 19.28 0.77 -0.22
CA GLY A 140 18.10 0.53 0.61
C GLY A 140 17.11 -0.46 -0.01
N LEU A 141 16.87 -0.37 -1.32
CA LEU A 141 16.03 -1.31 -2.04
C LEU A 141 16.62 -2.73 -2.04
N VAL A 142 17.92 -2.86 -2.34
CA VAL A 142 18.61 -4.16 -2.34
C VAL A 142 18.58 -4.79 -0.94
N LEU A 143 18.91 -4.03 0.10
CA LEU A 143 18.89 -4.50 1.48
C LEU A 143 17.47 -4.88 1.93
N GLY A 144 16.46 -4.07 1.57
CA GLY A 144 15.06 -4.36 1.87
C GLY A 144 14.60 -5.67 1.21
N LEU A 145 14.84 -5.82 -0.09
CA LEU A 145 14.52 -7.05 -0.83
C LEU A 145 15.26 -8.26 -0.27
N ALA A 146 16.55 -8.12 0.05
CA ALA A 146 17.34 -9.19 0.66
C ALA A 146 16.77 -9.61 2.02
N GLY A 147 16.37 -8.65 2.87
CA GLY A 147 15.73 -8.93 4.15
C GLY A 147 14.41 -9.69 4.01
N ILE A 148 13.60 -9.36 3.00
CA ILE A 148 12.35 -10.06 2.69
C ILE A 148 12.61 -11.48 2.19
N VAL A 149 13.60 -11.66 1.31
CA VAL A 149 14.02 -13.00 0.84
C VAL A 149 14.54 -13.84 2.00
N LEU A 150 15.30 -13.26 2.92
CA LEU A 150 15.78 -13.95 4.13
C LEU A 150 14.62 -14.33 5.07
N LEU A 151 13.61 -13.47 5.20
CA LEU A 151 12.45 -13.72 6.06
C LEU A 151 11.55 -14.84 5.52
N VAL A 152 11.36 -14.92 4.21
CA VAL A 152 10.39 -15.84 3.58
C VAL A 152 11.05 -17.06 2.94
N GLY A 153 12.31 -16.95 2.54
CA GLY A 153 13.09 -17.99 1.84
C GLY A 153 13.18 -19.32 2.59
N PRO A 154 13.50 -19.35 3.90
CA PRO A 154 13.59 -20.60 4.67
C PRO A 154 12.29 -21.41 4.65
N GLY A 155 11.13 -20.75 4.71
CA GLY A 155 9.81 -21.40 4.64
C GLY A 155 9.48 -21.99 3.27
N ARG A 156 10.21 -21.61 2.21
CA ARG A 156 10.08 -22.18 0.86
C ARG A 156 11.11 -23.23 0.52
N LEU A 157 12.30 -23.12 1.08
CA LEU A 157 13.32 -24.17 0.97
C LEU A 157 12.87 -25.44 1.73
N ALA A 158 12.06 -25.27 2.78
CA ALA A 158 11.46 -26.36 3.54
C ALA A 158 10.22 -27.00 2.88
N GLY A 159 9.59 -26.32 1.91
CA GLY A 159 8.38 -26.80 1.23
C GLY A 159 8.51 -26.67 -0.28
N SER A 160 8.70 -27.79 -0.98
CA SER A 160 8.88 -27.94 -2.42
C SER A 160 7.62 -27.59 -3.26
N SER A 161 6.90 -26.54 -2.89
CA SER A 161 5.75 -26.03 -3.63
C SER A 161 6.22 -25.19 -4.81
N ARG A 162 6.05 -25.70 -6.05
CA ARG A 162 6.28 -24.91 -7.26
C ARG A 162 5.36 -23.68 -7.23
N VAL A 163 5.95 -22.51 -7.44
CA VAL A 163 5.18 -21.25 -7.52
C VAL A 163 4.45 -21.22 -8.86
N ASP A 164 3.14 -21.00 -8.84
CA ASP A 164 2.37 -20.78 -10.06
C ASP A 164 2.86 -19.52 -10.81
N PRO A 165 3.39 -19.63 -12.04
CA PRO A 165 3.96 -18.50 -12.77
C PRO A 165 2.92 -17.42 -13.07
N LEU A 166 1.67 -17.81 -13.33
CA LEU A 166 0.60 -16.86 -13.63
C LEU A 166 0.24 -16.01 -12.41
N GLY A 167 0.05 -16.63 -11.25
CA GLY A 167 -0.18 -15.90 -10.00
C GLY A 167 0.99 -14.96 -9.64
N ALA A 168 2.23 -15.40 -9.87
CA ALA A 168 3.40 -14.54 -9.66
C ALA A 168 3.41 -13.33 -10.62
N LEU A 169 3.13 -13.54 -11.90
CA LEU A 169 3.05 -12.48 -12.90
C LEU A 169 1.94 -11.47 -12.56
N VAL A 170 0.77 -11.96 -12.14
CA VAL A 170 -0.36 -11.10 -11.72
C VAL A 170 0.00 -10.27 -10.49
N LEU A 171 0.74 -10.81 -9.52
CA LEU A 171 1.22 -10.04 -8.36
C LEU A 171 2.22 -8.95 -8.75
N VAL A 172 3.11 -9.24 -9.69
CA VAL A 172 4.06 -8.24 -10.22
C VAL A 172 3.31 -7.13 -10.95
N ALA A 173 2.37 -7.49 -11.83
CA ALA A 173 1.53 -6.52 -12.53
C ALA A 173 0.69 -5.68 -11.55
N GLY A 174 0.13 -6.31 -10.51
CA GLY A 174 -0.61 -5.61 -9.46
C GLY A 174 0.26 -4.66 -8.64
N SER A 175 1.50 -5.05 -8.34
CA SER A 175 2.48 -4.19 -7.66
C SER A 175 2.84 -2.96 -8.49
N LEU A 176 2.99 -3.14 -9.80
CA LEU A 176 3.20 -2.05 -10.75
C LEU A 176 1.96 -1.13 -10.83
N SER A 177 0.76 -1.71 -10.92
CA SER A 177 -0.51 -0.96 -10.89
C SER A 177 -0.65 -0.13 -9.62
N TRP A 178 -0.31 -0.71 -8.47
CA TRP A 178 -0.31 0.00 -7.19
C TRP A 178 0.65 1.19 -7.21
N ALA A 179 1.88 0.98 -7.67
CA ALA A 179 2.88 2.04 -7.77
C ALA A 179 2.42 3.16 -8.70
N ALA A 180 1.86 2.83 -9.86
CA ALA A 180 1.31 3.81 -10.81
C ALA A 180 0.16 4.62 -10.20
N GLY A 181 -0.78 3.96 -9.50
CA GLY A 181 -1.89 4.63 -8.81
C GLY A 181 -1.40 5.56 -7.69
N SER A 182 -0.35 5.17 -6.97
CA SER A 182 0.25 5.95 -5.88
C SER A 182 0.97 7.20 -6.38
N LEU A 183 1.56 7.12 -7.58
CA LEU A 183 2.24 8.24 -8.24
C LEU A 183 1.32 9.10 -9.10
N HIS A 184 0.05 8.70 -9.25
CA HIS A 184 -0.91 9.46 -10.02
C HIS A 184 -1.03 10.89 -9.44
N PRO A 185 -0.98 11.95 -10.28
CA PRO A 185 -1.03 13.32 -9.81
C PRO A 185 -2.45 13.69 -9.36
N ALA A 186 -2.89 13.18 -8.21
CA ALA A 186 -4.15 13.58 -7.61
C ALA A 186 -4.00 15.00 -7.06
N GLY A 187 -4.43 15.99 -7.85
CA GLY A 187 -4.75 17.37 -7.44
C GLY A 187 -3.88 18.00 -6.35
N ARG A 188 -2.57 18.14 -6.57
CA ARG A 188 -1.67 18.90 -5.67
C ARG A 188 -2.10 20.38 -5.58
N ARG A 189 -2.99 20.67 -4.64
CA ARG A 189 -2.93 21.87 -3.80
C ARG A 189 -2.77 21.37 -2.37
N LEU A 190 -1.55 20.98 -2.01
CA LEU A 190 -1.19 20.91 -0.61
C LEU A 190 -1.16 22.38 -0.13
N PRO A 191 -1.98 22.79 0.85
CA PRO A 191 -1.79 24.09 1.48
C PRO A 191 -0.37 24.10 2.01
N THR A 192 0.43 25.07 1.55
CA THR A 192 1.70 25.38 2.20
C THR A 192 1.38 25.69 3.65
N SER A 193 1.86 24.85 4.57
CA SER A 193 1.85 25.16 5.99
C SER A 193 2.66 26.45 6.16
N ARG A 194 1.96 27.56 6.41
CA ARG A 194 2.56 28.77 6.98
C ARG A 194 2.83 28.52 8.46
#